data_AF-A8Y1Q4-F1
#
_entry.id   AF-A8Y1Q4-F1
#
_cell.length_a   1.000
_cell.length_b   1.000
_cell.length_c   1.000
_cell.angle_alpha   90.00
_cell.angle_beta   90.00
_cell.angle_gamma   90.00
#
_symmetry.space_group_name_H-M   'P 1'
#
loop_
_entity.id
_entity.type
_entity.pdbx_description
1 polymer ?
#
loop_
_entity_poly.entity_id
_entity_poly.type
_entity_poly.pdbx_seq_one_letter_code
_entity_poly.pdbx_strand_id
1 'polypeptide(L)'
;MAPATSFGKTEWFQTSKKEGNSRFIWIYGNPTIKSGCYEFHPDLQDHIEEAYLAEKKTCKVSVFGTVWTLDLKNMKESSKTSKAKPEIRRVRTSQLKKLKCIGVAGAKYAKTSGFQQSDDICAVCYDPSTIPTRIEKCGHIFCFLCLKTNYILGNGCPTCRGAIPYSMFQKPIRADIDFHIECPLEYAVDCAKMLGPDPKKSERESSEKYYWLYQSNHSGWFRYDPKTEYFIEENFKRKNKSCEVYICGLKMTINFKRSTQEIQGKIRKRKIKRIAASDVYKQHDLKGIAGIRTLNYPIS
;
A
#
# COMPACT_ATOMS: atom_id res chain seq x y z
N MET A 1 -7.17 -34.96 -12.86
CA MET A 1 -6.45 -34.48 -11.67
C MET A 1 -5.13 -33.90 -12.14
N ALA A 2 -5.08 -32.58 -12.34
CA ALA A 2 -3.87 -31.86 -12.72
C ALA A 2 -3.09 -31.49 -11.44
N PRO A 3 -1.74 -31.49 -11.46
CA PRO A 3 -0.95 -31.21 -10.28
C PRO A 3 -1.15 -29.75 -9.88
N ALA A 4 -1.41 -29.54 -8.59
CA ALA A 4 -1.42 -28.23 -7.98
C ALA A 4 -0.08 -27.56 -8.28
N THR A 5 -0.14 -26.47 -9.05
CA THR A 5 0.97 -25.54 -9.18
C THR A 5 1.26 -24.97 -7.81
N SER A 6 2.25 -25.57 -7.14
CA SER A 6 3.06 -24.86 -6.16
C SER A 6 3.54 -23.56 -6.81
N PHE A 7 3.65 -22.51 -6.01
CA PHE A 7 4.18 -21.16 -6.31
C PHE A 7 3.18 -20.03 -6.04
N GLY A 8 2.95 -19.86 -4.75
CA GLY A 8 2.50 -18.62 -4.12
C GLY A 8 3.07 -18.58 -2.70
N LYS A 9 4.37 -18.89 -2.54
CA LYS A 9 5.06 -18.50 -1.31
C LYS A 9 4.97 -16.99 -1.28
N THR A 10 4.02 -16.47 -0.51
CA THR A 10 4.13 -15.13 0.03
C THR A 10 5.43 -15.14 0.81
N GLU A 11 6.52 -14.74 0.15
CA GLU A 11 7.75 -14.36 0.82
C GLU A 11 7.41 -13.10 1.60
N TRP A 12 6.79 -13.32 2.76
CA TRP A 12 6.57 -12.35 3.82
C TRP A 12 7.92 -11.81 4.24
N PHE A 13 8.46 -10.87 3.46
CA PHE A 13 9.76 -10.24 3.68
C PHE A 13 10.74 -11.25 4.28
N GLN A 14 11.02 -12.33 3.54
CA GLN A 14 12.36 -12.88 3.63
C GLN A 14 13.25 -11.78 3.07
N THR A 15 13.55 -10.80 3.92
CA THR A 15 14.78 -10.03 3.82
C THR A 15 15.82 -11.03 3.41
N SER A 16 16.41 -10.79 2.26
CA SER A 16 17.44 -11.58 1.62
C SER A 16 18.50 -11.98 2.65
N LYS A 17 18.26 -13.08 3.36
CA LYS A 17 19.20 -13.66 4.32
C LYS A 17 20.41 -14.28 3.60
N LYS A 18 20.50 -14.13 2.28
CA LYS A 18 21.46 -14.80 1.41
C LYS A 18 22.22 -13.88 0.45
N GLU A 19 22.26 -12.57 0.68
CA GLU A 19 23.26 -11.71 0.02
C GLU A 19 23.97 -10.81 1.02
N GLY A 20 25.17 -11.25 1.41
CA GLY A 20 26.31 -10.40 1.73
C GLY A 20 26.17 -9.46 2.93
N ASN A 21 26.91 -9.79 3.99
CA ASN A 21 27.27 -8.96 5.14
C ASN A 21 27.99 -7.61 4.78
N SER A 22 27.96 -7.20 3.50
CA SER A 22 28.71 -6.07 2.92
C SER A 22 27.85 -5.01 2.20
N ARG A 23 26.53 -5.21 2.03
CA ARG A 23 25.68 -4.18 1.39
C ARG A 23 25.47 -2.97 2.30
N PHE A 24 25.55 -1.78 1.74
CA PHE A 24 25.17 -0.54 2.42
C PHE A 24 23.66 -0.34 2.36
N ILE A 25 23.11 0.28 3.39
CA ILE A 25 21.71 0.62 3.51
C ILE A 25 21.56 2.04 4.05
N TRP A 26 20.59 2.76 3.51
CA TRP A 26 20.21 4.08 3.97
C TRP A 26 19.13 3.99 5.03
N ILE A 27 19.37 4.71 6.13
CA ILE A 27 18.45 4.84 7.25
C ILE A 27 18.16 6.32 7.53
N TYR A 28 17.04 6.59 8.20
CA TYR A 28 16.68 7.90 8.72
C TYR A 28 16.19 7.82 10.16
N GLY A 29 16.44 8.88 10.92
CA GLY A 29 16.06 9.00 12.32
C GLY A 29 14.59 9.36 12.53
N ASN A 30 14.06 9.08 13.72
CA ASN A 30 12.76 9.57 14.17
C ASN A 30 12.88 10.17 15.58
N PRO A 31 13.23 11.47 15.71
CA PRO A 31 13.79 12.36 14.69
C PRO A 31 15.31 12.23 14.52
N THR A 32 16.01 11.61 15.48
CA THR A 32 17.46 11.33 15.41
C THR A 32 17.68 9.83 15.31
N ILE A 33 18.85 9.40 14.81
CA ILE A 33 19.14 7.97 14.73
C ILE A 33 19.28 7.34 16.13
N LYS A 34 19.73 8.11 17.13
CA LYS A 34 19.88 7.63 18.52
C LYS A 34 18.54 7.32 19.21
N SER A 35 17.49 8.08 18.90
CA SER A 35 16.15 7.89 19.48
C SER A 35 15.35 6.77 18.79
N GLY A 36 15.85 6.25 17.67
CA GLY A 36 15.20 5.24 16.86
C GLY A 36 15.29 5.59 15.38
N CYS A 37 15.53 4.59 14.54
CA CYS A 37 15.68 4.78 13.10
C CYS A 37 14.90 3.75 12.30
N TYR A 38 14.59 4.12 11.07
CA TYR A 38 14.00 3.24 10.06
C TYR A 38 14.93 3.17 8.86
N GLU A 39 14.92 2.04 8.17
CA GLU A 39 15.43 1.96 6.81
C GLU A 39 14.55 2.80 5.89
N PHE A 40 15.15 3.44 4.88
CA PHE A 40 14.36 3.92 3.73
C PHE A 40 13.69 2.73 3.04
N HIS A 41 12.57 2.99 2.35
CA HIS A 41 11.88 1.97 1.57
C HIS A 41 12.83 1.34 0.53
N PRO A 42 12.74 0.03 0.24
CA PRO A 42 13.57 -0.63 -0.78
C PRO A 42 13.61 0.11 -2.12
N ASP A 43 12.45 0.59 -2.60
CA ASP A 43 12.32 1.38 -3.84
C ASP A 43 13.12 2.71 -3.85
N LEU A 44 13.63 3.14 -2.70
CA LEU A 44 14.43 4.36 -2.57
C LEU A 44 15.92 4.07 -2.37
N GLN A 45 16.30 2.86 -1.95
CA GLN A 45 17.66 2.56 -1.51
C GLN A 45 18.69 2.82 -2.61
N ASP A 46 18.45 2.26 -3.81
CA ASP A 46 19.40 2.37 -4.93
C ASP A 46 19.47 3.78 -5.48
N HIS A 47 18.33 4.48 -5.58
CA HIS A 47 18.31 5.89 -6.00
C HIS A 47 19.13 6.80 -5.08
N ILE A 48 19.02 6.62 -3.76
CA ILE A 48 19.79 7.41 -2.79
C ILE A 48 21.27 7.07 -2.88
N GLU A 49 21.59 5.77 -3.00
CA GLU A 49 22.96 5.28 -3.14
C GLU A 49 23.63 5.82 -4.41
N GLU A 50 22.97 5.72 -5.57
CA GLU A 50 23.47 6.26 -6.84
C GLU A 50 23.71 7.77 -6.77
N ALA A 51 22.79 8.53 -6.16
CA ALA A 51 22.96 9.96 -6.00
C ALA A 51 24.16 10.31 -5.11
N TYR A 52 24.39 9.53 -4.04
CA TYR A 52 25.52 9.71 -3.15
C TYR A 52 26.85 9.35 -3.83
N LEU A 53 26.92 8.23 -4.54
CA LEU A 53 28.12 7.79 -5.26
C LEU A 53 28.47 8.72 -6.42
N ALA A 54 27.46 9.37 -7.04
CA ALA A 54 27.65 10.41 -8.05
C ALA A 54 27.97 11.79 -7.45
N GLU A 55 28.30 11.87 -6.16
CA GLU A 55 28.66 13.10 -5.43
C GLU A 55 27.62 14.24 -5.53
N LYS A 56 26.34 13.89 -5.74
CA LYS A 56 25.25 14.88 -5.75
C LYS A 56 25.12 15.52 -4.38
N LYS A 57 24.89 16.83 -4.34
CA LYS A 57 24.65 17.56 -3.07
C LYS A 57 23.34 17.12 -2.40
N THR A 58 22.34 16.83 -3.22
CA THR A 58 20.99 16.48 -2.77
C THR A 58 20.35 15.44 -3.69
N CYS A 59 19.44 14.63 -3.16
CA CYS A 59 18.47 13.86 -3.95
C CYS A 59 17.04 14.09 -3.44
N LYS A 60 16.04 13.76 -4.27
CA LYS A 60 14.62 13.93 -3.91
C LYS A 60 13.90 12.59 -3.93
N VAL A 61 13.05 12.36 -2.94
CA VAL A 61 12.24 11.16 -2.83
C VAL A 61 10.81 11.52 -2.47
N SER A 62 9.85 10.74 -2.91
CA SER A 62 8.46 10.81 -2.47
C SER A 62 8.22 9.75 -1.41
N VAL A 63 7.75 10.15 -0.22
CA VAL A 63 7.38 9.26 0.88
C VAL A 63 5.95 9.60 1.28
N PHE A 64 5.01 8.68 1.01
CA PHE A 64 3.60 8.80 1.38
C PHE A 64 2.94 10.13 0.92
N GLY A 65 3.23 10.53 -0.32
CA GLY A 65 2.68 11.75 -0.91
C GLY A 65 3.30 13.02 -0.32
N THR A 66 4.54 12.94 0.16
CA THR A 66 5.36 14.08 0.60
C THR A 66 6.71 14.00 -0.09
N VAL A 67 7.09 15.08 -0.76
CA VAL A 67 8.42 15.22 -1.36
C VAL A 67 9.43 15.62 -0.29
N TRP A 68 10.44 14.78 -0.12
CA TRP A 68 11.59 15.03 0.75
C TRP A 68 12.82 15.34 -0.09
N THR A 69 13.61 16.31 0.36
CA THR A 69 14.96 16.58 -0.16
C THR A 69 15.95 16.04 0.86
N LEU A 70 16.77 15.09 0.42
CA LEU A 70 17.86 14.52 1.21
C LEU A 70 19.12 15.32 0.91
N ASP A 71 19.67 15.97 1.92
CA ASP A 71 20.96 16.64 1.88
C ASP A 71 22.05 15.61 2.19
N LEU A 72 22.75 15.17 1.14
CA LEU A 72 23.76 14.12 1.20
C LEU A 72 25.10 14.63 1.74
N LYS A 73 25.28 15.96 1.84
CA LYS A 73 26.47 16.56 2.46
C LYS A 73 26.30 16.70 3.97
N ASN A 74 25.17 17.23 4.39
CA ASN A 74 24.87 17.48 5.80
C ASN A 74 24.17 16.29 6.47
N MET A 75 23.87 15.23 5.71
CA MET A 75 23.23 14.01 6.19
C MET A 75 21.92 14.27 6.92
N LYS A 76 21.05 15.07 6.30
CA LYS A 76 19.72 15.43 6.82
C LYS A 76 18.66 15.39 5.73
N GLU A 77 17.42 15.12 6.10
CA GLU A 77 16.28 15.27 5.21
C GLU A 77 15.43 16.48 5.59
N SER A 78 14.70 17.03 4.61
CA SER A 78 13.77 18.13 4.82
C SER A 78 12.59 18.06 3.84
N SER A 79 11.47 18.65 4.23
CA SER A 79 10.27 18.76 3.40
C SER A 79 9.61 20.11 3.62
N LYS A 80 8.86 20.59 2.62
CA LYS A 80 8.04 21.82 2.74
C LYS A 80 6.92 21.68 3.77
N THR A 81 6.46 20.45 4.04
CA THR A 81 5.32 20.18 4.92
C THR A 81 5.71 19.84 6.36
N SER A 82 7.00 19.58 6.62
CA SER A 82 7.51 19.18 7.92
C SER A 82 8.57 20.16 8.43
N LYS A 83 8.44 20.60 9.69
CA LYS A 83 9.50 21.37 10.36
C LYS A 83 10.65 20.49 10.84
N ALA A 84 10.45 19.17 10.91
CA ALA A 84 11.49 18.24 11.34
C ALA A 84 12.61 18.18 10.29
N LYS A 85 13.84 18.00 10.76
CA LYS A 85 15.01 17.73 9.91
C LYS A 85 15.71 16.44 10.36
N PRO A 86 15.11 15.27 10.11
CA PRO A 86 15.70 14.01 10.53
C PRO A 86 17.10 13.78 9.97
N GLU A 87 17.93 13.10 10.75
CA GLU A 87 19.25 12.64 10.30
C GLU A 87 19.09 11.47 9.34
N ILE A 88 19.86 11.46 8.26
CA ILE A 88 20.01 10.30 7.37
C ILE A 88 21.42 9.71 7.53
N ARG A 89 21.58 8.43 7.22
CA ARG A 89 22.91 7.79 7.29
C ARG A 89 22.99 6.60 6.36
N ARG A 90 24.16 6.47 5.71
CA ARG A 90 24.59 5.25 5.02
C ARG A 90 25.33 4.36 6.00
N VAL A 91 24.82 3.15 6.23
CA VAL A 91 25.40 2.18 7.19
C VAL A 91 25.54 0.82 6.54
N ARG A 92 26.39 -0.05 7.09
CA ARG A 92 26.39 -1.46 6.67
C ARG A 92 25.17 -2.15 7.28
N THR A 93 24.57 -3.11 6.57
CA THR A 93 23.44 -3.92 7.08
C THR A 93 23.73 -4.56 8.44
N SER A 94 24.98 -4.99 8.68
CA SER A 94 25.43 -5.53 9.98
C SER A 94 25.30 -4.55 11.16
N GLN A 95 25.24 -3.24 10.92
CA GLN A 95 25.13 -2.21 11.95
C GLN A 95 23.68 -1.97 12.41
N LEU A 96 22.68 -2.41 11.66
CA LEU A 96 21.26 -2.13 11.94
C LEU A 96 20.82 -2.60 13.33
N LYS A 97 21.29 -3.79 13.75
CA LYS A 97 21.00 -4.35 15.08
C LYS A 97 21.55 -3.48 16.20
N LYS A 98 22.78 -2.97 16.04
CA LYS A 98 23.44 -2.08 17.03
C LYS A 98 22.73 -0.72 17.10
N LEU A 99 22.23 -0.24 15.97
CA LEU A 99 21.50 1.03 15.87
C LEU A 99 20.05 0.94 16.33
N LYS A 100 19.59 -0.26 16.75
CA LYS A 100 18.20 -0.51 17.15
C LYS A 100 17.22 -0.01 16.08
N CYS A 101 17.53 -0.28 14.81
CA CYS A 101 16.59 0.00 13.72
C CYS A 101 15.28 -0.76 14.01
N ILE A 102 14.14 -0.08 13.86
CA ILE A 102 12.84 -0.61 14.30
C ILE A 102 11.94 -1.02 13.14
N GLY A 103 12.33 -0.70 11.90
CA GLY A 103 11.60 -1.14 10.72
C GLY A 103 11.97 -0.38 9.45
N VAL A 104 11.04 -0.36 8.49
CA VAL A 104 11.25 0.13 7.13
C VAL A 104 10.18 1.18 6.81
N ALA A 105 10.58 2.33 6.25
CA ALA A 105 9.69 3.41 5.83
C ALA A 105 8.63 3.81 6.88
N GLY A 106 8.99 3.79 8.17
CA GLY A 106 8.09 4.12 9.27
C GLY A 106 7.14 2.99 9.70
N ALA A 107 7.10 1.86 8.98
CA ALA A 107 6.47 0.63 9.42
C ALA A 107 7.42 -0.15 10.33
N LYS A 108 6.92 -0.75 11.41
CA LYS A 108 7.73 -1.65 12.26
C LYS A 108 8.00 -2.97 11.54
N TYR A 109 9.12 -3.63 11.83
CA TYR A 109 9.34 -4.99 11.34
C TYR A 109 8.20 -5.92 11.77
N ALA A 110 7.78 -6.78 10.85
CA ALA A 110 6.71 -7.73 11.10
C ALA A 110 7.10 -8.72 12.21
N LYS A 111 6.19 -8.94 13.16
CA LYS A 111 6.31 -10.05 14.12
C LYS A 111 5.73 -11.31 13.51
N THR A 112 6.57 -12.32 13.33
CA THR A 112 6.18 -13.63 12.79
C THR A 112 6.05 -14.70 13.87
N SER A 113 6.04 -14.34 15.16
CA SER A 113 5.84 -15.30 16.25
C SER A 113 4.39 -15.79 16.33
N GLY A 114 4.19 -17.04 16.76
CA GLY A 114 2.88 -17.66 16.98
C GLY A 114 2.32 -18.35 15.74
N PHE A 115 1.00 -18.52 15.69
CA PHE A 115 0.29 -19.17 14.59
C PHE A 115 0.64 -18.54 13.24
N GLN A 116 0.89 -19.40 12.25
CA GLN A 116 1.11 -19.04 10.85
C GLN A 116 0.00 -19.68 10.02
N GLN A 117 -0.74 -18.85 9.30
CA GLN A 117 -1.72 -19.35 8.34
C GLN A 117 -0.99 -19.99 7.16
N SER A 118 -1.42 -21.19 6.76
CA SER A 118 -0.77 -22.00 5.71
C SER A 118 -1.23 -21.66 4.30
N ASP A 119 -2.42 -21.08 4.17
CA ASP A 119 -3.00 -20.62 2.91
C ASP A 119 -3.03 -19.08 2.87
N ASP A 120 -3.29 -18.54 1.68
CA ASP A 120 -3.48 -17.11 1.43
C ASP A 120 -4.96 -16.71 1.34
N ILE A 121 -5.88 -17.62 1.67
CA ILE A 121 -7.32 -17.43 1.52
C ILE A 121 -7.87 -16.63 2.69
N CYS A 122 -8.62 -15.58 2.37
CA CYS A 122 -9.29 -14.79 3.38
C CYS A 122 -10.61 -15.44 3.79
N ALA A 123 -10.71 -15.96 5.02
CA ALA A 123 -11.93 -16.62 5.54
C ALA A 123 -13.18 -15.71 5.67
N VAL A 124 -13.09 -14.44 5.27
CA VAL A 124 -14.25 -13.53 5.21
C VAL A 124 -14.84 -13.46 3.79
N CYS A 125 -13.99 -13.43 2.76
CA CYS A 125 -14.43 -13.29 1.36
C CYS A 125 -14.20 -14.54 0.52
N TYR A 126 -13.49 -15.54 1.04
CA TYR A 126 -13.15 -16.80 0.39
C TYR A 126 -12.27 -16.70 -0.87
N ASP A 127 -11.72 -15.53 -1.15
CA ASP A 127 -10.71 -15.31 -2.19
C ASP A 127 -9.29 -15.24 -1.60
N PRO A 128 -8.24 -15.33 -2.45
CA PRO A 128 -6.89 -14.91 -2.09
C PRO A 128 -6.87 -13.49 -1.50
N SER A 129 -6.07 -13.32 -0.45
CA SER A 129 -6.00 -12.07 0.29
C SER A 129 -5.33 -10.97 -0.54
N THR A 130 -6.07 -9.92 -0.92
CA THR A 130 -5.54 -8.82 -1.73
C THR A 130 -4.51 -7.98 -1.01
N ILE A 131 -4.81 -7.54 0.21
CA ILE A 131 -3.87 -6.83 1.08
C ILE A 131 -3.79 -7.65 2.37
N PRO A 132 -2.94 -8.70 2.41
CA PRO A 132 -2.82 -9.58 3.55
C PRO A 132 -2.47 -8.81 4.82
N THR A 133 -3.30 -8.98 5.85
CA THR A 133 -3.19 -8.28 7.13
C THR A 133 -3.28 -9.28 8.27
N ARG A 134 -2.15 -9.48 8.95
CA ARG A 134 -2.02 -10.37 10.10
C ARG A 134 -2.42 -9.66 11.39
N ILE A 135 -3.29 -10.28 12.19
CA ILE A 135 -3.57 -9.81 13.56
C ILE A 135 -2.40 -10.25 14.46
N GLU A 136 -1.62 -9.31 15.00
CA GLU A 136 -0.39 -9.63 15.74
C GLU A 136 -0.60 -10.65 16.87
N LYS A 137 -1.72 -10.57 17.60
CA LYS A 137 -1.99 -11.40 18.79
C LYS A 137 -2.30 -12.86 18.47
N CYS A 138 -3.11 -13.14 17.44
CA CYS A 138 -3.58 -14.50 17.13
C CYS A 138 -3.01 -15.08 15.85
N GLY A 139 -2.40 -14.27 14.99
CA GLY A 139 -1.69 -14.69 13.80
C GLY A 139 -2.52 -15.01 12.56
N HIS A 140 -3.85 -14.95 12.64
CA HIS A 140 -4.73 -15.08 11.48
C HIS A 140 -4.59 -13.91 10.51
N ILE A 141 -4.76 -14.19 9.21
CA ILE A 141 -4.52 -13.27 8.10
C ILE A 141 -5.80 -13.12 7.29
N PHE A 142 -6.11 -11.88 6.91
CA PHE A 142 -7.28 -11.55 6.10
C PHE A 142 -6.95 -10.41 5.13
N CYS A 143 -7.82 -10.16 4.14
CA CYS A 143 -7.82 -8.88 3.42
C CYS A 143 -7.94 -7.71 4.41
N PHE A 144 -7.15 -6.66 4.23
CA PHE A 144 -7.19 -5.46 5.07
C PHE A 144 -8.62 -4.89 5.22
N LEU A 145 -9.37 -4.78 4.11
CA LEU A 145 -10.73 -4.24 4.15
C LEU A 145 -11.75 -5.19 4.78
N CYS A 146 -11.60 -6.51 4.61
CA CYS A 146 -12.45 -7.49 5.30
C CYS A 146 -12.26 -7.37 6.81
N LEU A 147 -11.01 -7.36 7.27
CA LEU A 147 -10.68 -7.24 8.69
C LEU A 147 -11.14 -5.88 9.26
N LYS A 148 -10.92 -4.79 8.52
CA LYS A 148 -11.36 -3.45 8.92
C LYS A 148 -12.87 -3.32 9.00
N THR A 149 -13.61 -3.91 8.06
CA THR A 149 -15.08 -3.97 8.10
C THR A 149 -15.53 -4.67 9.38
N ASN A 150 -14.96 -5.85 9.65
CA ASN A 150 -15.32 -6.64 10.80
C ASN A 150 -15.04 -5.91 12.13
N TYR A 151 -13.90 -5.22 12.22
CA TYR A 151 -13.59 -4.35 13.37
C TYR A 151 -14.59 -3.19 13.53
N ILE A 152 -14.96 -2.49 12.44
CA ILE A 152 -15.93 -1.38 12.48
C ILE A 152 -17.31 -1.85 12.96
N LEU A 153 -17.69 -3.08 12.64
CA LEU A 153 -18.92 -3.71 13.10
C LEU A 153 -18.86 -4.20 14.56
N GLY A 154 -17.74 -4.00 15.26
CA GLY A 154 -17.57 -4.41 16.65
C GLY A 154 -17.17 -5.88 16.86
N ASN A 155 -16.83 -6.59 15.77
CA ASN A 155 -16.49 -8.01 15.84
C ASN A 155 -14.97 -8.23 16.10
N GLY A 156 -14.64 -9.34 16.76
CA GLY A 156 -13.26 -9.82 16.94
C GLY A 156 -12.70 -10.54 15.71
N CYS A 157 -11.55 -11.21 15.82
CA CYS A 157 -10.96 -12.02 14.76
C CYS A 157 -12.01 -12.96 14.12
N PRO A 158 -12.21 -12.95 12.79
CA PRO A 158 -13.19 -13.83 12.14
C PRO A 158 -12.99 -15.32 12.43
N THR A 159 -11.75 -15.76 12.67
CA THR A 159 -11.44 -17.17 12.96
C THR A 159 -11.55 -17.52 14.43
N CYS A 160 -10.82 -16.81 15.31
CA CYS A 160 -10.72 -17.17 16.73
C CYS A 160 -11.49 -16.25 17.70
N ARG A 161 -12.21 -15.25 17.18
CA ARG A 161 -12.99 -14.25 17.94
C ARG A 161 -12.17 -13.35 18.89
N GLY A 162 -10.85 -13.51 18.96
CA GLY A 162 -9.97 -12.68 19.77
C GLY A 162 -9.96 -11.20 19.36
N ALA A 163 -9.64 -10.31 20.31
CA ALA A 163 -9.70 -8.87 20.10
C ALA A 163 -8.77 -8.38 18.97
N ILE A 164 -9.30 -7.50 18.10
CA ILE A 164 -8.54 -6.83 17.04
C ILE A 164 -8.03 -5.47 17.56
N PRO A 165 -6.72 -5.20 17.55
CA PRO A 165 -6.18 -3.91 17.99
C PRO A 165 -6.59 -2.74 17.09
N TYR A 166 -7.11 -1.66 17.67
CA TYR A 166 -7.48 -0.43 16.95
C TYR A 166 -6.30 0.19 16.18
N SER A 167 -5.09 0.09 16.72
CA SER A 167 -3.87 0.64 16.13
C SER A 167 -3.59 0.11 14.71
N MET A 168 -4.13 -1.05 14.34
CA MET A 168 -4.00 -1.60 12.99
C MET A 168 -4.70 -0.74 11.92
N PHE A 169 -5.70 0.06 12.30
CA PHE A 169 -6.48 0.87 11.36
C PHE A 169 -6.26 2.37 11.51
N GLN A 170 -5.54 2.80 12.55
CA GLN A 170 -5.27 4.20 12.82
C GLN A 170 -4.04 4.68 12.04
N LYS A 171 -4.26 5.30 10.86
CA LYS A 171 -3.21 5.80 9.96
C LYS A 171 -2.13 4.74 9.67
N PRO A 172 -2.49 3.53 9.19
CA PRO A 172 -1.56 2.43 9.05
C PRO A 172 -0.46 2.77 8.03
N ILE A 173 0.76 2.36 8.37
CA ILE A 173 1.95 2.42 7.50
C ILE A 173 2.40 0.99 7.26
N ARG A 174 2.63 0.62 6.00
CA ARG A 174 3.09 -0.71 5.57
C ARG A 174 4.13 -0.50 4.47
N ALA A 175 5.30 -1.12 4.63
CA ALA A 175 6.39 -1.08 3.65
C ALA A 175 6.45 -2.35 2.79
N ASP A 176 5.48 -3.23 3.00
CA ASP A 176 5.43 -4.58 2.46
C ASP A 176 4.30 -4.80 1.44
N ILE A 177 3.64 -3.72 1.05
CA ILE A 177 2.57 -3.76 0.06
C ILE A 177 3.14 -3.25 -1.26
N ASP A 178 3.07 -4.08 -2.29
CA ASP A 178 3.26 -3.61 -3.65
C ASP A 178 2.10 -2.66 -4.02
N PHE A 179 2.42 -1.41 -4.36
CA PHE A 179 1.44 -0.44 -4.80
C PHE A 179 0.69 -0.89 -6.05
N HIS A 180 1.29 -1.71 -6.91
CA HIS A 180 0.74 -2.17 -8.18
C HIS A 180 -0.09 -3.45 -8.09
N ILE A 181 -0.25 -4.00 -6.89
CA ILE A 181 -1.00 -5.21 -6.60
C ILE A 181 -2.34 -5.25 -7.34
N GLU A 182 -2.62 -6.40 -7.95
CA GLU A 182 -3.76 -6.60 -8.83
C GLU A 182 -4.93 -7.28 -8.11
N CYS A 183 -6.08 -7.25 -8.78
CA CYS A 183 -7.24 -7.99 -8.32
C CYS A 183 -6.99 -9.49 -8.52
N PRO A 184 -7.27 -10.36 -7.53
CA PRO A 184 -7.21 -11.81 -7.70
C PRO A 184 -8.10 -12.24 -8.87
N LEU A 185 -7.61 -13.20 -9.66
CA LEU A 185 -8.30 -13.67 -10.86
C LEU A 185 -9.67 -14.25 -10.53
N GLU A 186 -9.78 -14.94 -9.39
CA GLU A 186 -11.01 -15.54 -8.89
C GLU A 186 -12.09 -14.47 -8.69
N TYR A 187 -11.72 -13.36 -8.04
CA TYR A 187 -12.64 -12.24 -7.85
C TYR A 187 -12.98 -11.55 -9.18
N ALA A 188 -12.01 -11.39 -10.07
CA ALA A 188 -12.25 -10.79 -11.39
C ALA A 188 -13.25 -11.60 -12.22
N VAL A 189 -13.17 -12.93 -12.17
CA VAL A 189 -14.11 -13.86 -12.82
C VAL A 189 -15.50 -13.72 -12.22
N ASP A 190 -15.63 -13.70 -10.91
CA ASP A 190 -16.93 -13.56 -10.26
C ASP A 190 -17.55 -12.17 -10.49
N CYS A 191 -16.72 -11.13 -10.49
CA CYS A 191 -17.13 -9.78 -10.85
C CYS A 191 -17.64 -9.72 -12.30
N ALA A 192 -16.98 -10.40 -13.25
CA ALA A 192 -17.44 -10.44 -14.64
C ALA A 192 -18.80 -11.12 -14.78
N LYS A 193 -19.05 -12.21 -14.04
CA LYS A 193 -20.37 -12.87 -14.00
C LYS A 193 -21.46 -11.92 -13.50
N MET A 194 -21.17 -11.10 -12.48
CA MET A 194 -22.13 -10.14 -11.94
C MET A 194 -22.46 -8.99 -12.90
N LEU A 195 -21.49 -8.54 -13.70
CA LEU A 195 -21.66 -7.42 -14.63
C LEU A 195 -22.24 -7.85 -15.99
N GLY A 196 -22.29 -9.14 -16.28
CA GLY A 196 -22.76 -9.70 -17.54
C GLY A 196 -21.67 -9.70 -18.62
N PRO A 197 -22.00 -10.09 -19.87
CA PRO A 197 -21.03 -10.26 -20.95
C PRO A 197 -20.24 -8.98 -21.20
N ASP A 198 -18.98 -9.13 -21.58
CA ASP A 198 -18.12 -7.99 -21.88
C ASP A 198 -18.67 -7.19 -23.06
N PRO A 199 -18.54 -5.85 -23.02
CA PRO A 199 -18.81 -5.04 -24.19
C PRO A 199 -17.91 -5.49 -25.35
N LYS A 200 -18.40 -5.44 -26.59
CA LYS A 200 -17.59 -5.74 -27.77
C LYS A 200 -16.34 -4.87 -27.74
N LYS A 201 -15.16 -5.48 -27.52
CA LYS A 201 -13.88 -4.78 -27.55
C LYS A 201 -13.75 -4.04 -28.87
N SER A 202 -13.56 -2.73 -28.82
CA SER A 202 -13.14 -2.00 -30.01
C SER A 202 -11.67 -2.32 -30.28
N GLU A 203 -11.28 -2.51 -31.55
CA GLU A 203 -9.89 -2.78 -31.97
C GLU A 203 -8.88 -1.67 -31.57
N ARG A 204 -9.35 -0.56 -30.99
CA ARG A 204 -8.57 0.61 -30.58
C ARG A 204 -8.38 0.77 -29.07
N GLU A 205 -8.75 -0.22 -28.26
CA GLU A 205 -8.52 -0.13 -26.81
C GLU A 205 -7.02 -0.20 -26.49
N SER A 206 -6.49 0.91 -25.99
CA SER A 206 -5.13 1.00 -25.46
C SER A 206 -4.91 -0.06 -24.38
N SER A 207 -3.79 -0.79 -24.46
CA SER A 207 -3.35 -1.72 -23.42
C SER A 207 -2.82 -1.01 -22.16
N GLU A 208 -2.94 0.31 -22.09
CA GLU A 208 -2.49 1.09 -20.94
C GLU A 208 -3.30 0.75 -19.68
N LYS A 209 -2.60 0.47 -18.59
CA LYS A 209 -3.18 0.19 -17.27
C LYS A 209 -3.55 1.50 -16.58
N TYR A 210 -4.67 1.49 -15.86
CA TYR A 210 -5.16 2.65 -15.11
C TYR A 210 -5.45 2.28 -13.65
N TYR A 211 -5.36 3.30 -12.79
CA TYR A 211 -5.69 3.20 -11.36
C TYR A 211 -6.77 4.21 -10.98
N TRP A 212 -7.62 3.83 -10.04
CA TRP A 212 -8.64 4.71 -9.47
C TRP A 212 -8.19 5.22 -8.11
N LEU A 213 -8.28 6.53 -7.96
CA LEU A 213 -7.88 7.24 -6.74
C LEU A 213 -9.09 7.92 -6.11
N TYR A 214 -9.08 7.99 -4.77
CA TYR A 214 -10.03 8.81 -4.00
C TYR A 214 -9.30 9.79 -3.09
N GLN A 215 -9.91 10.96 -2.94
CA GLN A 215 -9.37 12.03 -2.12
C GLN A 215 -9.45 11.66 -0.64
N SER A 216 -8.35 11.84 0.09
CA SER A 216 -8.35 11.63 1.53
C SER A 216 -9.06 12.76 2.27
N ASN A 217 -9.49 12.47 3.50
CA ASN A 217 -10.22 13.43 4.34
C ASN A 217 -9.39 14.66 4.76
N HIS A 218 -8.06 14.60 4.66
CA HIS A 218 -7.16 15.68 5.06
C HIS A 218 -6.47 16.31 3.84
N SER A 219 -5.62 15.52 3.18
CA SER A 219 -4.89 15.93 1.97
C SER A 219 -4.50 14.70 1.15
N GLY A 220 -4.18 14.91 -0.13
CA GLY A 220 -3.69 13.88 -1.04
C GLY A 220 -4.69 12.78 -1.38
N TRP A 221 -4.18 11.74 -2.03
CA TRP A 221 -4.98 10.68 -2.64
C TRP A 221 -4.56 9.30 -2.16
N PHE A 222 -5.49 8.35 -2.25
CA PHE A 222 -5.21 6.92 -2.10
C PHE A 222 -5.80 6.18 -3.30
N ARG A 223 -5.11 5.13 -3.75
CA ARG A 223 -5.67 4.13 -4.66
C ARG A 223 -6.77 3.35 -3.94
N TYR A 224 -7.84 2.99 -4.65
CA TYR A 224 -8.81 2.01 -4.14
C TYR A 224 -8.13 0.65 -3.91
N ASP A 225 -8.71 -0.22 -3.08
CA ASP A 225 -8.23 -1.60 -3.02
C ASP A 225 -8.45 -2.31 -4.37
N PRO A 226 -7.68 -3.36 -4.69
CA PRO A 226 -7.70 -3.93 -6.04
C PRO A 226 -9.05 -4.49 -6.48
N LYS A 227 -9.86 -5.03 -5.56
CA LYS A 227 -11.20 -5.58 -5.87
C LYS A 227 -12.18 -4.46 -6.20
N THR A 228 -12.25 -3.45 -5.34
CA THR A 228 -13.10 -2.29 -5.60
C THR A 228 -12.67 -1.55 -6.85
N GLU A 229 -11.37 -1.36 -7.07
CA GLU A 229 -10.83 -0.70 -8.26
C GLU A 229 -11.21 -1.42 -9.54
N TYR A 230 -11.07 -2.76 -9.57
CA TYR A 230 -11.47 -3.58 -10.70
C TYR A 230 -12.94 -3.38 -11.05
N PHE A 231 -13.82 -3.48 -10.05
CA PHE A 231 -15.26 -3.27 -10.25
C PHE A 231 -15.59 -1.86 -10.77
N ILE A 232 -14.91 -0.83 -10.27
CA ILE A 232 -15.07 0.55 -10.73
C ILE A 232 -14.63 0.69 -12.19
N GLU A 233 -13.46 0.16 -12.55
CA GLU A 233 -12.91 0.23 -13.90
C GLU A 233 -13.80 -0.49 -14.92
N GLU A 234 -14.30 -1.68 -14.58
CA GLU A 234 -15.19 -2.43 -15.48
C GLU A 234 -16.52 -1.70 -15.72
N ASN A 235 -17.11 -1.09 -14.68
CA ASN A 235 -18.28 -0.23 -14.85
C ASN A 235 -17.99 1.00 -15.71
N PHE A 236 -16.80 1.60 -15.54
CA PHE A 236 -16.38 2.75 -16.34
C PHE A 236 -16.22 2.39 -17.82
N LYS A 237 -15.53 1.29 -18.15
CA LYS A 237 -15.35 0.80 -19.52
C LYS A 237 -16.68 0.47 -20.21
N ARG A 238 -17.65 -0.05 -19.44
CA ARG A 238 -19.03 -0.31 -19.90
C ARG A 238 -19.85 0.98 -20.10
N LYS A 239 -19.26 2.16 -19.89
CA LYS A 239 -19.91 3.48 -20.02
C LYS A 239 -21.09 3.68 -19.08
N ASN A 240 -21.12 2.96 -17.95
CA ASN A 240 -22.10 3.22 -16.91
C ASN A 240 -21.89 4.63 -16.34
N LYS A 241 -22.98 5.30 -15.94
CA LYS A 241 -22.90 6.67 -15.37
C LYS A 241 -22.43 6.66 -13.91
N SER A 242 -22.66 5.55 -13.22
CA SER A 242 -22.28 5.31 -11.83
C SER A 242 -22.24 3.82 -11.54
N CYS A 243 -21.62 3.44 -10.42
CA CYS A 243 -21.75 2.11 -9.83
C CYS A 243 -21.87 2.20 -8.31
N GLU A 244 -22.34 1.12 -7.69
CA GLU A 244 -22.46 1.01 -6.23
C GLU A 244 -21.39 0.05 -5.69
N VAL A 245 -20.64 0.49 -4.68
CA VAL A 245 -19.58 -0.30 -4.04
C VAL A 245 -19.80 -0.36 -2.54
N TYR A 246 -19.38 -1.47 -1.92
CA TYR A 246 -19.43 -1.65 -0.47
C TYR A 246 -18.02 -1.58 0.10
N ILE A 247 -17.73 -0.52 0.85
CA ILE A 247 -16.41 -0.32 1.47
C ILE A 247 -16.60 -0.16 2.97
N CYS A 248 -15.96 -1.04 3.75
CA CYS A 248 -16.08 -1.03 5.21
C CYS A 248 -17.54 -1.12 5.71
N GLY A 249 -18.35 -1.95 5.05
CA GLY A 249 -19.79 -2.13 5.38
C GLY A 249 -20.70 -0.97 4.97
N LEU A 250 -20.16 0.07 4.34
CA LEU A 250 -20.93 1.22 3.88
C LEU A 250 -21.16 1.15 2.37
N LYS A 251 -22.44 1.24 1.98
CA LYS A 251 -22.83 1.39 0.58
C LYS A 251 -22.46 2.79 0.09
N MET A 252 -21.70 2.85 -0.99
CA MET A 252 -21.22 4.09 -1.59
C MET A 252 -21.52 4.11 -3.08
N THR A 253 -21.89 5.27 -3.61
CA THR A 253 -22.09 5.48 -5.04
C THR A 253 -20.86 6.15 -5.62
N ILE A 254 -20.29 5.54 -6.66
CA ILE A 254 -19.22 6.11 -7.48
C ILE A 254 -19.90 6.73 -8.71
N ASN A 255 -19.87 8.06 -8.81
CA ASN A 255 -20.45 8.80 -9.92
C ASN A 255 -19.34 9.24 -10.87
N PHE A 256 -19.31 8.64 -12.07
CA PHE A 256 -18.24 8.91 -13.05
C PHE A 256 -18.37 10.30 -13.67
N LYS A 257 -19.60 10.74 -13.96
CA LYS A 257 -19.86 12.07 -14.55
C LYS A 257 -19.42 13.20 -13.63
N ARG A 258 -19.70 13.09 -12.33
CA ARG A 258 -19.36 14.10 -11.33
C ARG A 258 -17.98 13.88 -10.72
N SER A 259 -17.33 12.74 -11.01
CA SER A 259 -16.07 12.33 -10.40
C SER A 259 -16.13 12.39 -8.87
N THR A 260 -17.18 11.78 -8.29
CA THR A 260 -17.40 11.74 -6.85
C THR A 260 -17.70 10.35 -6.32
N GLN A 261 -17.28 10.11 -5.07
CA GLN A 261 -17.73 9.03 -4.20
C GLN A 261 -18.66 9.62 -3.13
N GLU A 262 -19.85 9.06 -3.01
CA GLU A 262 -20.92 9.56 -2.14
C GLU A 262 -21.44 8.43 -1.25
N ILE A 263 -21.63 8.70 0.03
CA ILE A 263 -22.23 7.73 0.96
C ILE A 263 -23.70 8.09 1.10
N GLN A 264 -24.60 7.13 0.89
CA GLN A 264 -26.04 7.37 1.00
C GLN A 264 -26.37 7.97 2.38
N GLY A 265 -27.14 9.06 2.40
CA GLY A 265 -27.51 9.77 3.62
C GLY A 265 -26.42 10.63 4.27
N LYS A 266 -25.22 10.76 3.68
CA LYS A 266 -24.18 11.69 4.17
C LYS A 266 -23.94 12.83 3.19
N ILE A 267 -23.78 14.03 3.73
CA ILE A 267 -23.42 15.25 2.97
C ILE A 267 -22.01 15.13 2.35
N ARG A 268 -21.12 14.39 3.02
CA ARG A 268 -19.71 14.34 2.65
C ARG A 268 -19.49 13.55 1.35
N LYS A 269 -18.90 14.23 0.38
CA LYS A 269 -18.48 13.67 -0.92
C LYS A 269 -16.96 13.71 -1.02
N ARG A 270 -16.36 12.65 -1.58
CA ARG A 270 -14.93 12.64 -1.93
C ARG A 270 -14.78 12.76 -3.43
N LYS A 271 -13.79 13.52 -3.89
CA LYS A 271 -13.40 13.49 -5.31
C LYS A 271 -12.76 12.14 -5.62
N ILE A 272 -12.98 11.65 -6.84
CA ILE A 272 -12.27 10.49 -7.39
C ILE A 272 -11.57 10.89 -8.68
N LYS A 273 -10.58 10.12 -9.11
CA LYS A 273 -9.99 10.27 -10.45
C LYS A 273 -9.41 8.95 -10.95
N ARG A 274 -9.34 8.82 -12.27
CA ARG A 274 -8.66 7.76 -12.99
C ARG A 274 -7.32 8.30 -13.48
N ILE A 275 -6.23 7.58 -13.24
CA ILE A 275 -4.89 7.97 -13.70
C ILE A 275 -4.23 6.82 -14.45
N ALA A 276 -3.42 7.12 -15.46
CA ALA A 276 -2.60 6.12 -16.12
C ALA A 276 -1.54 5.59 -15.14
N ALA A 277 -1.20 4.31 -15.25
CA ALA A 277 -0.15 3.70 -14.42
C ALA A 277 1.20 4.41 -14.62
N SER A 278 1.47 4.87 -15.84
CA SER A 278 2.64 5.67 -16.24
C SER A 278 2.73 7.04 -15.53
N ASP A 279 1.62 7.56 -15.00
CA ASP A 279 1.54 8.86 -14.33
C ASP A 279 1.53 8.78 -12.80
N VAL A 280 1.52 7.57 -12.21
CA VAL A 280 1.49 7.36 -10.75
C VAL A 280 2.60 8.14 -10.04
N TYR A 281 3.83 8.04 -10.54
CA TYR A 281 5.01 8.65 -9.92
C TYR A 281 5.15 10.16 -10.21
N LYS A 282 4.30 10.71 -11.09
CA LYS A 282 4.16 12.16 -11.29
C LYS A 282 3.20 12.77 -10.26
N GLN A 283 2.40 11.94 -9.58
CA GLN A 283 1.43 12.37 -8.57
C GLN A 283 2.07 12.45 -7.17
N HIS A 284 2.64 13.60 -6.83
CA HIS A 284 3.38 13.79 -5.57
C HIS A 284 2.56 13.83 -4.28
N ASP A 285 1.22 13.84 -4.34
CA ASP A 285 0.34 13.79 -3.17
C ASP A 285 -0.40 12.44 -3.02
N LEU A 286 0.01 11.41 -3.78
CA LEU A 286 -0.49 10.05 -3.68
C LEU A 286 0.21 9.30 -2.54
N LYS A 287 -0.59 8.74 -1.62
CA LYS A 287 -0.11 8.26 -0.32
C LYS A 287 0.06 6.74 -0.22
N GLY A 288 -0.70 5.99 -1.01
CA GLY A 288 -0.75 4.54 -0.95
C GLY A 288 -2.12 4.01 -1.37
N ILE A 289 -2.51 2.86 -0.81
CA ILE A 289 -3.69 2.08 -1.23
C ILE A 289 -4.65 1.85 -0.06
N ALA A 290 -5.96 1.93 -0.28
CA ALA A 290 -7.01 1.62 0.69
C ALA A 290 -6.91 2.36 2.05
N GLY A 291 -6.24 3.53 2.08
CA GLY A 291 -6.00 4.32 3.29
C GLY A 291 -4.75 3.90 4.07
N ILE A 292 -3.97 2.95 3.55
CA ILE A 292 -2.67 2.54 4.05
C ILE A 292 -1.60 3.39 3.38
N ARG A 293 -0.73 4.00 4.17
CA ARG A 293 0.46 4.70 3.66
C ARG A 293 1.50 3.65 3.30
N THR A 294 1.86 3.60 2.02
CA THR A 294 2.76 2.57 1.50
C THR A 294 3.58 3.03 0.30
N LEU A 295 3.10 4.00 -0.47
CA LEU A 295 3.77 4.42 -1.69
C LEU A 295 5.03 5.25 -1.39
N ASN A 296 6.15 4.78 -1.92
CA ASN A 296 7.45 5.45 -1.93
C ASN A 296 8.02 5.36 -3.34
N TYR A 297 8.68 6.41 -3.83
CA TYR A 297 9.36 6.36 -5.13
C TYR A 297 10.41 7.46 -5.28
N PRO A 298 11.46 7.22 -6.10
CA PRO A 298 12.47 8.23 -6.38
C PRO A 298 11.91 9.39 -7.21
N ILE A 299 12.45 10.59 -7.02
CA ILE A 299 12.14 11.76 -7.86
C ILE A 299 13.41 12.15 -8.59
N SER A 300 13.41 11.96 -9.90
CA SER A 300 14.49 12.33 -10.82
C SER A 300 14.74 13.83 -10.85
#